data_AF-A0A151J4C0-F1
#
_entry.id   AF-A0A151J4C0-F1
#
_cell.length_a   1.000
_cell.length_b   1.000
_cell.length_c   1.000
_cell.angle_alpha   90.00
_cell.angle_beta   90.00
_cell.angle_gamma   90.00
#
_symmetry.space_group_name_H-M   'P 1'
#
loop_
_entity.id
_entity.type
_entity.pdbx_description
1 polymer ?
#
loop_
_entity_poly.entity_id
_entity_poly.type
_entity_poly.pdbx_seq_one_letter_code
_entity_poly.pdbx_strand_id
1 'polypeptide(L)'
;MAIKECPSKVKENLRKYVSLFLSKLKKKQGKCRKNFDEFVLKNNTWLEQKISLPPSLLSLQQHKETQNNIPRGRPKLSYEESSDRTKRRKCSDVSNSYSSNILIAATCMSSRKEGNKKMAKLLLEDKSNNSVSKVPIIHPYTENEALALIINCRLSVDQYQTLRIGAKDRGANIYPNYHKLLDAKALCYPENIIITEKSAEVRLQSLLDHTVSRLANVCRPVLDSINFLLLQRTELLLKWGFDGSSGQSQY
;
A
#
# COMPACT_ATOMS: atom_id res chain seq x y z
N MET A 1 17.69 52.52 42.79
CA MET A 1 16.88 51.33 43.14
C MET A 1 17.02 50.31 42.02
N ALA A 2 17.82 49.26 42.20
CA ALA A 2 18.02 48.22 41.20
C ALA A 2 16.91 47.15 41.33
N ILE A 3 16.16 46.94 40.25
CA ILE A 3 15.15 45.87 40.14
C ILE A 3 15.93 44.55 40.05
N LYS A 4 15.92 43.73 41.11
CA LYS A 4 16.52 42.38 41.07
C LYS A 4 15.78 41.54 40.03
N GLU A 5 16.52 40.98 39.08
CA GLU A 5 15.95 40.11 38.04
C GLU A 5 15.30 38.86 38.65
N CYS A 6 14.07 38.58 38.21
CA CYS A 6 13.29 37.42 38.65
C CYS A 6 13.89 36.13 38.07
N PRO A 7 14.17 35.08 38.88
CA PRO A 7 14.74 33.83 38.40
C PRO A 7 13.89 33.19 37.29
N SER A 8 14.52 32.78 36.18
CA SER A 8 13.86 32.22 34.98
C SER A 8 12.85 31.09 35.31
N LYS A 9 13.14 30.27 36.32
CA LYS A 9 12.30 29.15 36.77
C LYS A 9 11.00 29.59 37.47
N VAL A 10 11.03 30.73 38.18
CA VAL A 10 9.83 31.33 38.80
C VAL A 10 8.92 31.89 37.72
N LYS A 11 9.50 32.53 36.69
CA LYS A 11 8.76 33.03 35.51
C LYS A 11 8.06 31.90 34.75
N GLU A 12 8.71 30.75 34.59
CA GLU A 12 8.11 29.58 33.92
C GLU A 12 6.99 28.94 34.75
N ASN A 13 7.16 28.80 36.07
CA ASN A 13 6.13 28.24 36.94
C ASN A 13 4.91 29.17 37.07
N LEU A 14 5.12 30.49 37.14
CA LEU A 14 4.03 31.47 37.07
C LEU A 14 3.28 31.39 35.74
N ARG A 15 4.00 31.26 34.62
CA ARG A 15 3.37 31.06 33.30
C ARG A 15 2.50 29.80 33.25
N LYS A 16 2.97 28.69 33.83
CA LYS A 16 2.19 27.44 33.93
C LYS A 16 0.95 27.62 34.82
N TYR A 17 1.10 28.30 35.95
CA TYR A 17 -0.03 28.54 36.85
C TYR A 17 -1.10 29.45 36.18
N VAL A 18 -0.66 30.53 35.54
CA VAL A 18 -1.54 31.42 34.77
C VAL A 18 -2.19 30.68 33.60
N SER A 19 -1.46 29.83 32.89
CA SER A 19 -2.05 29.06 31.77
C SER A 19 -3.10 28.06 32.23
N LEU A 20 -2.90 27.41 33.38
CA LEU A 20 -3.89 26.53 34.00
C LEU A 20 -5.13 27.31 34.44
N PHE A 21 -4.95 28.49 35.05
CA PHE A 21 -6.05 29.36 35.42
C PHE A 21 -6.87 29.80 34.19
N LEU A 22 -6.20 30.27 33.13
CA LEU A 22 -6.84 30.66 31.87
C LEU A 22 -7.57 29.49 31.21
N SER A 23 -7.01 28.28 31.26
CA SER A 23 -7.67 27.06 30.77
C SER A 23 -8.94 26.75 31.56
N LYS A 24 -8.90 26.88 32.88
CA LYS A 24 -10.07 26.69 33.77
C LYS A 24 -11.15 27.74 33.52
N LEU A 25 -10.74 29.00 33.30
CA LEU A 25 -11.63 30.11 32.94
C LEU A 25 -12.34 29.82 31.61
N LYS A 26 -11.60 29.43 30.56
CA LYS A 26 -12.18 29.06 29.25
C LYS A 26 -13.16 27.89 29.35
N LYS A 27 -12.84 26.86 30.15
CA LYS A 27 -13.77 25.73 30.38
C LYS A 27 -15.06 26.18 31.06
N LYS A 28 -15.00 27.06 32.07
CA LYS A 28 -16.19 27.59 32.76
C LYS A 28 -17.02 28.49 31.84
N GLN A 29 -16.38 29.35 31.04
CA GLN A 29 -17.08 30.15 30.02
C GLN A 29 -17.77 29.29 28.95
N GLY A 30 -17.12 28.19 28.52
CA GLY A 30 -17.72 27.24 27.57
C GLY A 30 -18.99 26.56 28.09
N LYS A 31 -19.10 26.34 29.41
CA LYS A 31 -20.30 25.79 30.05
C LYS A 31 -21.47 26.78 30.14
N CYS A 32 -21.19 28.08 30.08
CA CYS A 32 -22.18 29.15 30.11
C CYS A 32 -22.51 29.68 28.70
N ARG A 33 -22.32 28.86 27.65
CA ARG A 33 -22.55 29.24 26.24
C ARG A 33 -21.90 30.57 25.82
N LYS A 34 -20.81 30.98 26.50
CA LYS A 34 -20.13 32.27 26.32
C LYS A 34 -20.99 33.52 26.64
N ASN A 35 -22.13 33.37 27.32
CA ASN A 35 -22.88 34.51 27.85
C ASN A 35 -22.19 35.03 29.12
N PHE A 36 -21.81 36.31 29.11
CA PHE A 36 -21.03 36.93 30.17
C PHE A 36 -21.83 37.13 31.45
N ASP A 37 -23.09 37.58 31.35
CA ASP A 37 -23.94 37.86 32.51
C ASP A 37 -24.29 36.57 33.26
N GLU A 38 -24.58 35.51 32.51
CA GLU A 38 -24.83 34.18 33.06
C GLU A 38 -23.57 33.55 33.67
N PHE A 39 -22.40 33.85 33.12
CA PHE A 39 -21.12 33.39 33.66
C PHE A 39 -20.80 34.05 35.01
N VAL A 40 -21.00 35.36 35.13
CA VAL A 40 -20.76 36.12 36.37
C VAL A 40 -21.73 35.67 37.46
N LEU A 41 -23.04 35.57 37.16
CA LEU A 41 -24.04 35.08 38.11
C LEU A 41 -23.73 33.68 38.65
N LYS A 42 -23.33 32.74 37.78
CA LYS A 42 -23.08 31.34 38.19
C LYS A 42 -21.70 31.11 38.83
N ASN A 43 -20.73 31.97 38.60
CA ASN A 43 -19.36 31.79 39.08
C ASN A 43 -18.89 32.91 40.02
N ASN A 44 -19.79 33.76 40.54
CA ASN A 44 -19.40 34.89 41.37
C ASN A 44 -18.54 34.47 42.58
N THR A 45 -18.97 33.40 43.27
CA THR A 45 -18.22 32.83 44.40
C THR A 45 -16.82 32.33 44.02
N TRP A 46 -16.60 31.93 42.76
CA TRP A 46 -15.29 31.52 42.26
C TRP A 46 -14.42 32.71 41.84
N LEU A 47 -15.04 33.82 41.41
CA LEU A 47 -14.35 35.06 41.05
C LEU A 47 -13.90 35.85 42.28
N GLU A 48 -14.69 35.81 43.35
CA GLU A 48 -14.38 36.48 44.64
C GLU A 48 -13.34 35.73 45.49
N GLN A 49 -12.99 34.48 45.11
CA GLN A 49 -11.95 33.73 45.80
C GLN A 49 -10.57 34.39 45.62
N LYS A 50 -9.92 34.73 46.74
CA LYS A 50 -8.54 35.21 46.74
C LYS A 50 -7.63 34.14 46.14
N ILE A 51 -6.87 34.50 45.10
CA ILE A 51 -5.89 33.61 44.48
C ILE A 51 -4.70 33.47 45.43
N SER A 52 -4.66 32.37 46.19
CA SER A 52 -3.48 32.01 46.98
C SER A 52 -2.45 31.34 46.08
N LEU A 53 -1.31 31.99 45.88
CA LEU A 53 -0.17 31.36 45.21
C LEU A 53 0.36 30.22 46.11
N PRO A 54 0.52 29.00 45.60
CA PRO A 54 1.01 27.89 46.41
C PRO A 54 2.41 28.19 46.95
N PRO A 55 2.72 27.82 48.23
CA PRO A 55 4.02 28.06 48.85
C PRO A 55 5.21 27.49 48.08
N SER A 56 4.97 26.49 47.22
CA SER A 56 5.95 25.89 46.31
C SER A 56 6.53 26.86 45.26
N LEU A 57 5.89 28.01 45.02
CA LEU A 57 6.46 29.10 44.21
C LEU A 57 7.43 30.00 45.01
N LEU A 58 7.30 30.02 46.34
CA LEU A 58 8.13 30.81 47.25
C LEU A 58 9.36 30.04 47.74
N SER A 59 9.30 28.70 47.79
CA SER A 59 10.42 27.85 48.18
C SER A 59 11.44 27.72 47.04
N LEU A 60 12.34 28.69 46.96
CA LEU A 60 13.60 28.68 46.21
C LEU A 60 14.60 27.65 46.80
N GLN A 61 14.20 26.41 47.07
CA GLN A 61 15.13 25.41 47.60
C GLN A 61 14.95 24.05 46.92
N GLN A 62 15.84 23.83 45.95
CA GLN A 62 16.50 22.57 45.60
C GLN A 62 15.78 21.27 45.97
N HIS A 63 14.87 20.80 45.11
CA HIS A 63 14.59 19.36 45.07
C HIS A 63 15.57 18.67 44.13
N LYS A 64 16.51 17.93 44.73
CA LYS A 64 17.30 16.89 44.06
C LYS A 64 16.35 15.80 43.59
N GLU A 65 16.42 15.44 42.32
CA GLU A 65 15.64 14.37 41.72
C GLU A 65 16.16 13.01 42.19
N THR A 66 15.27 12.18 42.70
CA THR A 66 15.39 10.72 42.62
C THR A 66 13.98 10.20 42.38
N GLN A 67 13.54 10.26 41.12
CA GLN A 67 12.29 9.65 40.67
C GLN A 67 12.65 8.31 40.02
N ASN A 68 12.18 7.22 40.61
CA ASN A 68 12.14 5.92 39.95
C ASN A 68 11.32 6.06 38.66
N ASN A 69 11.97 5.89 37.51
CA ASN A 69 11.37 6.04 36.18
C ASN A 69 10.36 4.91 35.92
N ILE A 70 9.10 5.10 36.32
CA ILE A 70 7.99 4.37 35.71
C ILE A 70 7.76 5.03 34.34
N PRO A 71 7.99 4.34 33.21
CA PRO A 71 7.82 4.94 31.90
C PRO A 71 6.36 5.32 31.70
N ARG A 72 6.08 6.62 31.69
CA ARG A 72 4.76 7.16 31.33
C ARG A 72 4.59 7.00 29.81
N GLY A 73 3.64 6.17 29.39
CA GLY A 73 3.33 5.96 27.98
C GLY A 73 2.65 4.61 27.70
N ARG A 74 2.34 4.35 26.43
CA ARG A 74 1.84 3.05 25.97
C ARG A 74 2.89 1.96 26.31
N PRO A 75 2.48 0.83 26.93
CA PRO A 75 3.39 -0.29 27.19
C PRO A 75 4.13 -0.72 25.92
N LYS A 76 5.45 -0.91 26.02
CA LYS A 76 6.26 -1.39 24.90
C LYS A 76 6.06 -2.90 24.76
N LEU A 77 5.51 -3.32 23.62
CA LEU A 77 5.45 -4.74 23.23
C LEU A 77 6.85 -5.27 22.89
N SER A 78 7.09 -6.56 23.18
CA SER A 78 8.28 -7.30 22.74
C SER A 78 8.37 -7.32 21.20
N TYR A 79 9.51 -7.73 20.66
CA TYR A 79 9.67 -7.80 19.20
C TYR A 79 8.76 -8.87 18.60
N GLU A 80 8.66 -10.02 19.28
CA GLU A 80 7.95 -11.23 18.88
C GLU A 80 6.44 -10.98 18.79
N GLU A 81 5.87 -10.31 19.80
CA GLU A 81 4.44 -9.98 19.92
C GLU A 81 4.01 -8.77 19.07
N SER A 82 4.97 -8.10 18.41
CA SER A 82 4.67 -6.93 17.58
C SER A 82 4.10 -7.32 16.21
N SER A 83 3.20 -6.48 15.67
CA SER A 83 2.76 -6.58 14.27
C SER A 83 3.90 -6.35 13.28
N ASP A 84 3.78 -6.87 12.05
CA ASP A 84 4.80 -6.75 11.01
C ASP A 84 5.23 -5.31 10.74
N ARG A 85 4.27 -4.37 10.71
CA ARG A 85 4.55 -2.94 10.54
C ARG A 85 5.44 -2.42 11.67
N THR A 86 5.20 -2.86 12.90
CA THR A 86 5.97 -2.45 14.07
C THR A 86 7.35 -3.10 14.09
N LYS A 87 7.45 -4.38 13.69
CA LYS A 87 8.73 -5.09 13.52
C LYS A 87 9.62 -4.40 12.49
N ARG A 88 9.08 -4.08 11.30
CA ARG A 88 9.81 -3.32 10.26
C ARG A 88 10.29 -1.97 10.77
N ARG A 89 9.44 -1.23 11.49
CA ARG A 89 9.84 0.06 12.09
C ARG A 89 10.97 -0.10 13.12
N LYS A 90 10.90 -1.12 13.99
CA LYS A 90 11.95 -1.42 14.97
C LYS A 90 13.28 -1.79 14.29
N CYS A 91 13.23 -2.52 13.18
CA CYS A 91 14.41 -2.90 12.41
C CYS A 91 14.94 -1.80 11.48
N SER A 92 14.16 -0.75 11.21
CA SER A 92 14.54 0.33 10.30
C SER A 92 15.82 1.05 10.75
N ASP A 93 15.98 1.25 12.05
CA ASP A 93 17.17 1.92 12.60
C ASP A 93 18.42 1.06 12.34
N VAL A 94 18.31 -0.25 12.53
CA VAL A 94 19.40 -1.22 12.32
C VAL A 94 19.74 -1.37 10.83
N SER A 95 18.72 -1.43 9.95
CA SER A 95 18.95 -1.55 8.50
C SER A 95 19.60 -0.32 7.90
N ASN A 96 19.31 0.87 8.44
CA ASN A 96 19.88 2.13 7.95
C ASN A 96 21.29 2.37 8.49
N SER A 97 21.61 1.81 9.67
CA SER A 97 22.90 2.03 10.34
C SER A 97 24.02 1.12 9.83
N TYR A 98 23.69 -0.05 9.27
CA TYR A 98 24.68 -1.06 8.89
C TYR A 98 24.51 -1.57 7.46
N SER A 99 25.62 -1.95 6.82
CA SER A 99 25.59 -2.52 5.47
C SER A 99 25.06 -3.97 5.48
N SER A 100 24.45 -4.38 4.37
CA SER A 100 23.87 -5.73 4.19
C SER A 100 24.86 -6.85 4.54
N ASN A 101 26.13 -6.70 4.15
CA ASN A 101 27.18 -7.67 4.46
C ASN A 101 27.42 -7.86 5.96
N ILE A 102 27.37 -6.77 6.74
CA ILE A 102 27.57 -6.80 8.19
C ILE A 102 26.36 -7.47 8.85
N LEU A 103 25.15 -7.18 8.38
CA LEU A 103 23.91 -7.79 8.90
C LEU A 103 23.87 -9.30 8.66
N ILE A 104 24.29 -9.76 7.47
CA ILE A 104 24.40 -11.19 7.15
C ILE A 104 25.42 -11.85 8.08
N ALA A 105 26.60 -11.24 8.27
CA ALA A 105 27.63 -11.77 9.17
C ALA A 105 27.14 -11.86 10.62
N ALA A 106 26.47 -10.82 11.13
CA ALA A 106 25.87 -10.81 12.46
C ALA A 106 24.83 -11.92 12.65
N THR A 107 23.97 -12.11 11.65
CA THR A 107 22.95 -13.18 11.64
C THR A 107 23.58 -14.57 11.60
N CYS A 108 24.67 -14.76 10.86
CA CYS A 108 25.44 -16.00 10.86
C CYS A 108 26.06 -16.30 12.23
N MET A 109 26.59 -15.28 12.91
CA MET A 109 27.17 -15.42 14.25
C MET A 109 26.09 -15.80 15.29
N SER A 110 24.93 -15.14 15.27
CA SER A 110 23.83 -15.47 16.18
C SER A 110 23.29 -16.88 15.92
N SER A 111 23.05 -17.25 14.66
CA SER A 111 22.54 -18.58 14.29
C SER A 111 23.49 -19.70 14.71
N ARG A 112 24.82 -19.49 14.63
CA ARG A 112 25.80 -20.46 15.13
C ARG A 112 25.79 -20.58 16.64
N LYS A 113 25.63 -19.47 17.36
CA LYS A 113 25.52 -19.44 18.83
C LYS A 113 24.28 -20.19 19.32
N GLU A 114 23.19 -20.11 18.57
CA GLU A 114 21.94 -20.85 18.81
C GLU A 114 22.00 -22.33 18.36
N GLY A 115 23.11 -22.78 17.77
CA GLY A 115 23.28 -24.16 17.28
C GLY A 115 22.69 -24.42 15.89
N ASN A 116 22.09 -23.42 15.25
CA ASN A 116 21.51 -23.52 13.91
C ASN A 116 22.58 -23.38 12.81
N LYS A 117 23.51 -24.36 12.77
CA LYS A 117 24.63 -24.40 11.82
C LYS A 117 24.17 -24.46 10.35
N LYS A 118 23.02 -25.09 10.08
CA LYS A 118 22.45 -25.21 8.72
C LYS A 118 22.03 -23.84 8.17
N MET A 119 21.29 -23.05 8.95
CA MET A 119 20.88 -21.69 8.56
C MET A 119 22.08 -20.78 8.28
N ALA A 120 23.09 -20.80 9.16
CA ALA A 120 24.31 -20.02 8.96
C ALA A 120 25.10 -20.42 7.70
N LYS A 121 25.01 -21.69 7.29
CA LYS A 121 25.65 -22.19 6.06
C LYS A 121 24.91 -21.69 4.81
N LEU A 122 23.57 -21.78 4.80
CA LEU A 122 22.74 -21.28 3.69
C LEU A 122 22.95 -19.79 3.42
N LEU A 123 22.95 -18.96 4.47
CA LEU A 123 23.18 -17.51 4.36
C LEU A 123 24.56 -17.14 3.79
N LEU A 124 25.57 -18.00 3.98
CA LEU A 124 26.92 -17.81 3.43
C LEU A 124 27.02 -18.33 1.99
N GLU A 125 26.38 -19.46 1.70
CA GLU A 125 26.30 -20.04 0.36
C GLU A 125 25.58 -19.10 -0.62
N ASP A 126 24.50 -18.44 -0.19
CA ASP A 126 23.79 -17.43 -0.98
C ASP A 126 24.66 -16.19 -1.29
N LYS A 127 25.66 -15.90 -0.44
CA LYS A 127 26.60 -14.78 -0.65
C LYS A 127 27.74 -15.15 -1.60
N SER A 128 28.27 -16.38 -1.51
CA SER A 128 29.39 -16.83 -2.34
C SER A 128 28.96 -17.20 -3.75
N ASN A 129 27.72 -17.67 -3.90
CA ASN A 129 27.18 -18.02 -5.19
C ASN A 129 26.62 -16.74 -5.85
N ASN A 130 27.46 -16.04 -6.63
CA ASN A 130 26.98 -15.08 -7.64
C ASN A 130 26.01 -15.77 -8.64
N SER A 131 26.05 -17.10 -8.67
CA SER A 131 25.00 -17.96 -9.16
C SER A 131 23.92 -18.12 -8.09
N VAL A 132 23.06 -17.11 -7.93
CA VAL A 132 21.69 -17.35 -7.45
C VAL A 132 21.27 -18.64 -8.13
N SER A 133 21.06 -19.71 -7.35
CA SER A 133 20.41 -20.91 -7.84
C SER A 133 19.21 -20.38 -8.62
N LYS A 134 19.24 -20.50 -9.96
CA LYS A 134 18.18 -19.95 -10.79
C LYS A 134 16.96 -20.77 -10.42
N VAL A 135 16.27 -20.39 -9.34
CA VAL A 135 14.92 -20.84 -9.04
C VAL A 135 14.22 -20.60 -10.37
N PRO A 136 13.72 -21.66 -11.02
CA PRO A 136 13.17 -21.51 -12.36
C PRO A 136 12.15 -20.40 -12.26
N ILE A 137 12.43 -19.29 -12.96
CA ILE A 137 11.55 -18.13 -12.92
C ILE A 137 10.28 -18.60 -13.60
N ILE A 138 9.26 -18.87 -12.80
CA ILE A 138 7.94 -19.24 -13.30
C ILE A 138 7.38 -17.96 -13.91
N HIS A 139 7.29 -17.94 -15.24
CA HIS A 139 6.68 -16.84 -15.96
C HIS A 139 5.17 -17.11 -15.98
N PRO A 140 4.35 -16.34 -15.23
CA PRO A 140 2.91 -16.49 -15.29
C PRO A 140 2.41 -16.11 -16.68
N TYR A 141 1.28 -16.69 -17.10
CA TYR A 141 0.63 -16.31 -18.34
C TYR A 141 0.23 -14.84 -18.29
N THR A 142 0.47 -14.14 -19.39
CA THR A 142 -0.17 -12.86 -19.64
C THR A 142 -1.67 -13.06 -19.88
N GLU A 143 -2.44 -11.97 -19.79
CA GLU A 143 -3.88 -11.99 -19.96
C GLU A 143 -4.28 -12.46 -21.37
N ASN A 144 -3.52 -12.03 -22.38
CA ASN A 144 -3.72 -12.43 -23.77
C ASN A 144 -3.34 -13.90 -24.02
N GLU A 145 -2.24 -14.39 -23.45
CA GLU A 145 -1.85 -15.80 -23.59
C GLU A 145 -2.84 -16.73 -22.87
N ALA A 146 -3.32 -16.33 -21.70
CA ALA A 146 -4.34 -17.08 -20.97
C ALA A 146 -5.68 -17.07 -21.71
N LEU A 147 -6.08 -15.96 -22.33
CA LEU A 147 -7.27 -15.90 -23.18
C LEU A 147 -7.11 -16.81 -24.42
N ALA A 148 -5.95 -16.78 -25.06
CA ALA A 148 -5.63 -17.67 -26.18
C ALA A 148 -5.69 -19.15 -25.76
N LEU A 149 -5.20 -19.48 -24.56
CA LEU A 149 -5.28 -20.83 -23.99
C LEU A 149 -6.74 -21.29 -23.86
N ILE A 150 -7.63 -20.45 -23.29
CA ILE A 150 -9.06 -20.77 -23.19
C ILE A 150 -9.67 -21.06 -24.56
N ILE A 151 -9.39 -20.21 -25.55
CA ILE A 151 -9.95 -20.33 -26.90
C ILE A 151 -9.43 -21.59 -27.60
N ASN A 152 -8.10 -21.78 -27.60
CA ASN A 152 -7.45 -22.90 -28.29
C ASN A 152 -7.83 -24.25 -27.68
N CYS A 153 -7.94 -24.32 -26.35
CA CYS A 153 -8.33 -25.53 -25.65
C CYS A 153 -9.85 -25.68 -25.47
N ARG A 154 -10.66 -24.74 -25.98
CA ARG A 154 -12.12 -24.70 -25.84
C ARG A 154 -12.60 -24.87 -24.39
N LEU A 155 -11.90 -24.21 -23.47
CA LEU A 155 -12.20 -24.33 -22.04
C LEU A 155 -13.46 -23.54 -21.68
N SER A 156 -14.31 -24.14 -20.84
CA SER A 156 -15.35 -23.38 -20.15
C SER A 156 -14.73 -22.48 -19.06
N VAL A 157 -15.51 -21.51 -18.58
CA VAL A 157 -15.12 -20.62 -17.48
C VAL A 157 -14.77 -21.44 -16.23
N ASP A 158 -15.61 -22.42 -15.90
CA ASP A 158 -15.43 -23.27 -14.72
C ASP A 158 -14.18 -24.16 -14.84
N GLN A 159 -13.91 -24.70 -16.03
CA GLN A 159 -12.70 -25.48 -16.29
C GLN A 159 -11.45 -24.62 -16.08
N TYR A 160 -11.43 -23.39 -16.61
CA TYR A 160 -10.32 -22.47 -16.41
C TYR A 160 -10.12 -22.11 -14.93
N GLN A 161 -11.20 -21.81 -14.21
CA GLN A 161 -11.15 -21.51 -12.78
C GLN A 161 -10.61 -22.70 -11.97
N THR A 162 -11.05 -23.92 -12.29
CA THR A 162 -10.56 -25.15 -11.66
C THR A 162 -9.06 -25.32 -11.89
N LEU A 163 -8.59 -25.11 -13.12
CA LEU A 163 -7.17 -25.16 -13.49
C LEU A 163 -6.34 -24.15 -12.68
N ARG A 164 -6.86 -22.93 -12.55
CA ARG A 164 -6.23 -21.86 -11.77
C ARG A 164 -6.14 -22.18 -10.28
N ILE A 165 -7.24 -22.64 -9.68
CA ILE A 165 -7.28 -23.02 -8.26
C ILE A 165 -6.30 -24.17 -8.01
N GLY A 166 -6.35 -25.22 -8.84
CA GLY A 166 -5.45 -26.37 -8.72
C GLY A 166 -3.97 -26.01 -8.82
N ALA A 167 -3.59 -25.04 -9.66
CA ALA A 167 -2.23 -24.51 -9.72
C ALA A 167 -1.87 -23.70 -8.48
N LYS A 168 -2.77 -22.82 -8.03
CA LYS A 168 -2.58 -21.98 -6.85
C LYS A 168 -2.41 -22.79 -5.56
N ASP A 169 -3.17 -23.86 -5.40
CA ASP A 169 -3.10 -24.77 -4.25
C ASP A 169 -1.75 -25.50 -4.16
N ARG A 170 -1.06 -25.65 -5.31
CA ARG A 170 0.30 -26.20 -5.41
C ARG A 170 1.40 -25.14 -5.27
N GLY A 171 1.02 -23.92 -4.87
CA GLY A 171 1.95 -22.79 -4.72
C GLY A 171 2.33 -22.11 -6.03
N ALA A 172 1.67 -22.43 -7.15
CA ALA A 172 1.98 -21.90 -8.46
C ALA A 172 0.90 -20.91 -8.94
N ASN A 173 1.17 -19.62 -8.83
CA ASN A 173 0.27 -18.56 -9.31
C ASN A 173 0.53 -18.25 -10.80
N ILE A 174 0.30 -19.24 -11.66
CA ILE A 174 0.63 -19.19 -13.10
C ILE A 174 -0.47 -18.54 -13.92
N TYR A 175 -1.73 -18.74 -13.55
CA TYR A 175 -2.88 -18.29 -14.34
C TYR A 175 -3.47 -16.97 -13.80
N PRO A 176 -3.64 -15.95 -14.65
CA PRO A 176 -4.29 -14.70 -14.26
C PRO A 176 -5.75 -14.90 -13.83
N ASN A 177 -6.33 -13.88 -13.20
CA ASN A 177 -7.74 -13.92 -12.79
C ASN A 177 -8.66 -13.84 -14.01
N TYR A 178 -9.81 -14.51 -13.97
CA TYR A 178 -10.79 -14.50 -15.06
C TYR A 178 -11.30 -13.09 -15.40
N HIS A 179 -11.45 -12.20 -14.43
CA HIS A 179 -11.85 -10.80 -14.70
C HIS A 179 -10.86 -10.09 -15.64
N LYS A 180 -9.56 -10.33 -15.49
CA LYS A 180 -8.55 -9.76 -16.39
C LYS A 180 -8.65 -10.33 -17.80
N LEU A 181 -9.11 -11.58 -17.93
CA LEU A 181 -9.39 -12.20 -19.23
C LEU A 181 -10.63 -11.60 -19.88
N LEU A 182 -11.64 -11.18 -19.09
CA LEU A 182 -12.78 -10.44 -19.63
C LEU A 182 -12.34 -9.10 -20.21
N ASP A 183 -11.45 -8.38 -19.52
CA ASP A 183 -10.89 -7.13 -20.01
C ASP A 183 -10.11 -7.35 -21.32
N ALA A 184 -9.23 -8.36 -21.35
CA ALA A 184 -8.50 -8.74 -22.56
C ALA A 184 -9.44 -9.18 -23.71
N LYS A 185 -10.53 -9.87 -23.38
CA LYS A 185 -11.57 -10.30 -24.34
C LYS A 185 -12.36 -9.10 -24.87
N ALA A 186 -12.68 -8.12 -24.02
CA ALA A 186 -13.35 -6.89 -24.42
C ALA A 186 -12.50 -6.10 -25.44
N LEU A 187 -11.18 -6.04 -25.21
CA LEU A 187 -10.22 -5.43 -26.15
C LEU A 187 -10.10 -6.17 -27.50
N CYS A 188 -10.68 -7.37 -27.63
CA CYS A 188 -10.74 -8.10 -28.90
C CYS A 188 -11.94 -7.72 -29.77
N TYR A 189 -12.93 -7.00 -29.24
CA TYR A 189 -14.10 -6.60 -29.99
C TYR A 189 -13.95 -5.20 -30.61
N PRO A 190 -14.46 -4.97 -31.83
CA PRO A 190 -14.54 -3.64 -32.41
C PRO A 190 -15.53 -2.76 -31.63
N GLU A 191 -15.42 -1.44 -31.81
CA GLU A 191 -16.33 -0.49 -31.19
C GLU A 191 -17.71 -0.46 -31.88
N ASN A 192 -18.71 0.11 -31.20
CA ASN A 192 -20.05 0.37 -31.75
C ASN A 192 -20.79 -0.89 -32.25
N ILE A 193 -20.63 -2.01 -31.55
CA ILE A 193 -21.45 -3.21 -31.78
C ILE A 193 -22.86 -2.96 -31.23
N ILE A 194 -23.86 -3.10 -32.09
CA ILE A 194 -25.26 -2.99 -31.72
C ILE A 194 -25.83 -4.41 -31.69
N ILE A 195 -26.28 -4.85 -30.51
CA ILE A 195 -26.87 -6.17 -30.32
C ILE A 195 -28.35 -5.98 -29.99
N THR A 196 -29.19 -6.56 -30.82
CA THR A 196 -30.64 -6.66 -30.61
C THR A 196 -31.04 -8.13 -30.49
N GLU A 197 -32.28 -8.40 -30.14
CA GLU A 197 -32.81 -9.78 -30.10
C GLU A 197 -32.74 -10.49 -31.46
N LYS A 198 -32.75 -9.72 -32.56
CA LYS A 198 -32.87 -10.25 -33.93
C LYS A 198 -31.59 -10.13 -34.75
N SER A 199 -30.68 -9.24 -34.38
CA SER A 199 -29.44 -9.01 -35.12
C SER A 199 -28.32 -8.53 -34.21
N ALA A 200 -27.08 -8.83 -34.64
CA ALA A 200 -25.89 -8.21 -34.13
C ALA A 200 -25.19 -7.52 -35.30
N GLU A 201 -25.00 -6.21 -35.20
CA GLU A 201 -24.52 -5.37 -36.28
C GLU A 201 -23.30 -4.57 -35.81
N VAL A 202 -22.34 -4.39 -36.71
CA VAL A 202 -21.16 -3.56 -36.49
C VAL A 202 -20.90 -2.74 -37.73
N ARG A 203 -20.51 -1.48 -37.56
CA ARG A 203 -20.13 -0.63 -38.70
C ARG A 203 -18.89 -1.22 -39.37
N LEU A 204 -18.96 -1.46 -40.68
CA LEU A 204 -17.87 -2.05 -41.45
C LEU A 204 -16.52 -1.36 -41.19
N GLN A 205 -16.49 -0.02 -41.24
CA GLN A 205 -15.25 0.73 -40.98
C GLN A 205 -14.66 0.43 -39.59
N SER A 206 -15.50 0.36 -38.55
CA SER A 206 -15.04 0.07 -37.19
C SER A 206 -14.46 -1.35 -37.09
N LEU A 207 -15.06 -2.31 -37.77
CA LEU A 207 -14.53 -3.68 -37.86
C LEU A 207 -13.16 -3.70 -38.57
N LEU A 208 -13.03 -2.97 -39.69
CA LEU A 208 -11.78 -2.91 -40.45
C LEU A 208 -10.67 -2.22 -39.67
N ASP A 209 -10.94 -1.04 -39.08
CA ASP A 209 -9.98 -0.27 -38.29
C ASP A 209 -9.48 -1.10 -37.09
N HIS A 210 -10.40 -1.79 -36.40
CA HIS A 210 -10.04 -2.67 -35.29
C HIS A 210 -9.17 -3.85 -35.77
N THR A 211 -9.53 -4.47 -36.89
CA THR A 211 -8.75 -5.59 -37.46
C THR A 211 -7.35 -5.13 -37.84
N VAL A 212 -7.21 -3.98 -38.49
CA VAL A 212 -5.92 -3.36 -38.84
C VAL A 212 -5.10 -3.10 -37.58
N SER A 213 -5.70 -2.45 -36.57
CA SER A 213 -5.05 -2.13 -35.30
C SER A 213 -4.53 -3.38 -34.59
N ARG A 214 -5.34 -4.44 -34.55
CA ARG A 214 -4.96 -5.73 -33.96
C ARG A 214 -3.82 -6.41 -34.72
N LEU A 215 -3.89 -6.45 -36.05
CA LEU A 215 -2.82 -6.99 -36.88
C LEU A 215 -1.53 -6.20 -36.71
N ALA A 216 -1.60 -4.86 -36.72
CA ALA A 216 -0.44 -4.01 -36.52
C ALA A 216 0.23 -4.25 -35.16
N ASN A 217 -0.55 -4.46 -34.10
CA ASN A 217 -0.02 -4.79 -32.78
C ASN A 217 0.68 -6.16 -32.75
N VAL A 218 0.10 -7.19 -33.38
CA VAL A 218 0.70 -8.53 -33.44
C VAL A 218 1.95 -8.54 -34.31
N CYS A 219 1.90 -7.88 -35.46
CA CYS A 219 3.00 -7.80 -36.43
C CYS A 219 4.00 -6.70 -36.10
N ARG A 220 3.85 -5.99 -34.98
CA ARG A 220 4.69 -4.85 -34.58
C ARG A 220 6.19 -5.13 -34.68
N PRO A 221 6.73 -6.28 -34.22
CA PRO A 221 8.16 -6.57 -34.36
C PRO A 221 8.63 -6.63 -35.82
N VAL A 222 7.76 -7.07 -36.73
CA VAL A 222 8.03 -7.11 -38.17
C VAL A 222 7.87 -5.72 -38.77
N LEU A 223 6.82 -5.00 -38.42
CA LEU A 223 6.56 -3.64 -38.91
C LEU A 223 7.68 -2.67 -38.52
N ASP A 224 8.20 -2.77 -37.30
CA ASP A 224 9.32 -1.96 -36.80
C ASP A 224 10.63 -2.21 -37.58
N SER A 225 10.74 -3.35 -38.27
CA SER A 225 11.90 -3.68 -39.10
C SER A 225 11.82 -3.16 -40.55
N ILE A 226 10.64 -2.71 -40.98
CA ILE A 226 10.39 -2.25 -42.35
C ILE A 226 10.62 -0.74 -42.45
N ASN A 227 11.13 -0.27 -43.59
CA ASN A 227 11.30 1.16 -43.86
C ASN A 227 9.95 1.91 -43.80
N PHE A 228 9.92 3.01 -43.04
CA PHE A 228 8.76 3.88 -42.87
C PHE A 228 8.10 4.33 -44.20
N LEU A 229 8.89 4.60 -45.24
CA LEU A 229 8.36 5.01 -46.56
C LEU A 229 7.55 3.90 -47.24
N LEU A 230 7.90 2.63 -46.99
CA LEU A 230 7.14 1.49 -47.48
C LEU A 230 5.87 1.30 -46.66
N LEU A 231 5.93 1.49 -45.33
CA LEU A 231 4.74 1.46 -44.47
C LEU A 231 3.65 2.44 -44.93
N GLN A 232 4.03 3.66 -45.33
CA GLN A 232 3.06 4.66 -45.80
C GLN A 232 2.28 4.26 -47.07
N ARG A 233 2.82 3.30 -47.84
CA ARG A 233 2.20 2.80 -49.08
C ARG A 233 1.59 1.42 -48.92
N THR A 234 1.47 0.92 -47.68
CA THR A 234 0.88 -0.39 -47.44
C THR A 234 -0.63 -0.34 -47.62
N GLU A 235 -1.16 -1.33 -48.30
CA GLU A 235 -2.59 -1.52 -48.50
C GLU A 235 -3.01 -2.83 -47.85
N LEU A 236 -4.14 -2.80 -47.12
CA LEU A 236 -4.74 -4.00 -46.55
C LEU A 236 -5.69 -4.61 -47.57
N LEU A 237 -5.29 -5.74 -48.16
CA LEU A 237 -6.14 -6.53 -49.04
C LEU A 237 -7.00 -7.49 -48.21
N LEU A 238 -8.32 -7.36 -48.35
CA LEU A 238 -9.30 -8.11 -47.58
C LEU A 238 -10.13 -9.01 -48.49
N LYS A 239 -10.44 -10.20 -47.99
CA LYS A 239 -11.45 -11.09 -48.55
C LYS A 239 -12.55 -11.28 -47.52
N TRP A 240 -13.80 -11.12 -47.92
CA TRP A 240 -14.96 -11.41 -47.10
C TRP A 240 -15.86 -12.43 -47.79
N GLY A 241 -16.73 -13.07 -47.02
CA GLY A 241 -17.70 -14.05 -47.50
C GLY A 241 -18.88 -14.12 -46.57
N PHE A 242 -19.99 -14.64 -47.07
CA PHE A 242 -21.22 -14.85 -46.32
C PHE A 242 -21.67 -16.30 -46.54
N ASP A 243 -21.95 -17.02 -45.46
CA ASP A 243 -22.34 -18.43 -45.51
C ASP A 243 -23.54 -18.67 -44.58
N GLY A 244 -24.40 -19.61 -44.96
CA GLY A 244 -25.59 -19.99 -44.20
C GLY A 244 -25.33 -21.19 -43.30
N SER A 245 -25.69 -21.09 -42.02
CA SER A 245 -25.67 -22.24 -41.11
C SER A 245 -27.05 -22.91 -41.08
N SER A 246 -27.11 -24.23 -41.31
CA SER A 246 -28.30 -25.06 -41.12
C SER A 246 -28.07 -26.09 -40.01
N GLY A 247 -29.14 -26.64 -39.43
CA GLY A 247 -29.04 -27.71 -38.41
C GLY A 247 -28.75 -27.26 -36.98
N GLN A 248 -28.90 -25.98 -36.66
CA GLN A 248 -28.87 -25.49 -35.28
C GLN A 248 -30.16 -25.91 -34.56
N SER A 249 -30.05 -26.45 -33.34
CA SER A 249 -31.23 -26.72 -32.50
C SER A 249 -31.92 -25.41 -32.11
N GLN A 250 -33.24 -25.36 -32.27
CA GLN A 250 -34.05 -24.28 -31.69
C GLN A 250 -34.12 -24.48 -30.17
N TYR A 251 -33.80 -23.42 -29.44
CA TYR A 251 -33.95 -23.34 -27.99
C TYR A 251 -35.34 -22.85 -27.61
#